data_AF-A0A829WEC8-F1
#
_entry.id   AF-A0A829WEC8-F1
#
_cell.length_a   1.000
_cell.length_b   1.000
_cell.length_c   1.000
_cell.angle_alpha   90.00
_cell.angle_beta   90.00
_cell.angle_gamma   90.00
#
_symmetry.space_group_name_H-M   'P 1'
#
loop_
_entity.id
_entity.type
_entity.pdbx_description
1 polymer ?
#
loop_
_entity_poly.entity_id
_entity_poly.type
_entity_poly.pdbx_seq_one_letter_code
_entity_poly.pdbx_strand_id
1 'polypeptide(L)' 'MKQETKWTIRVFGVSFNAGTRQEKPLEEYTPQELKQIADRKNREALQAAGYTAAEPQQIAAAM' A
#
# COMPACT_ATOMS: atom_id res chain seq x y z
N MET A 1 9.39 24.76 37.10
CA MET A 1 8.70 24.61 35.80
C MET A 1 8.91 23.18 35.32
N LYS A 2 7.86 22.39 35.10
CA LYS A 2 7.98 21.06 34.49
C LYS A 2 8.18 21.26 32.98
N GLN A 3 9.24 20.70 32.42
CA GLN A 3 9.41 20.68 30.96
C GLN A 3 8.37 19.74 30.38
N GLU A 4 7.44 20.27 29.57
CA GLU A 4 6.50 19.44 28.82
C GLU A 4 7.29 18.70 27.73
N THR A 5 7.46 17.39 27.89
CA THR A 5 8.06 16.55 26.86
C THR A 5 7.11 16.48 25.67
N LYS A 6 7.47 17.14 24.56
CA LYS A 6 6.74 17.05 23.29
C LYS A 6 7.20 15.82 22.52
N TRP A 7 6.28 14.93 22.20
CA TRP A 7 6.50 13.79 21.33
C TRP A 7 6.07 14.14 19.90
N THR A 8 6.86 13.72 18.92
CA THR A 8 6.50 13.79 17.50
C THR A 8 6.29 12.38 16.99
N ILE A 9 5.09 12.11 16.48
CA ILE A 9 4.74 10.82 15.86
C ILE A 9 5.10 10.92 14.37
N ARG A 10 5.80 9.90 13.85
CA ARG A 10 6.12 9.75 12.43
C ARG A 10 5.66 8.38 11.94
N VAL A 11 5.08 8.34 10.76
CA VAL A 11 4.58 7.10 10.14
C VAL A 11 5.50 6.71 8.99
N PHE A 12 5.88 5.44 8.90
CA PHE A 12 6.78 4.94 7.86
C PHE A 12 6.15 3.77 7.13
N GLY A 13 6.26 3.77 5.80
CA GLY A 13 6.08 2.59 4.97
C GLY A 13 7.31 1.69 5.10
N VAL A 14 7.10 0.44 5.46
CA VAL A 14 8.16 -0.57 5.60
C VAL A 14 7.99 -1.63 4.53
N SER A 15 9.06 -1.91 3.80
CA SER A 15 9.09 -3.01 2.84
C SER A 15 10.37 -3.84 3.01
N PHE A 16 10.29 -5.12 2.66
CA PHE A 16 11.43 -6.02 2.65
C PHE A 16 11.71 -6.43 1.22
N ASN A 17 12.91 -6.09 0.72
CA ASN A 17 13.34 -6.42 -0.63
C ASN A 17 14.71 -7.10 -0.55
N ALA A 18 14.85 -8.29 -1.15
CA ALA A 18 16.09 -9.08 -1.15
C ALA A 18 16.72 -9.25 0.25
N GLY A 19 15.91 -9.46 1.29
CA GLY A 19 16.38 -9.60 2.67
C GLY A 19 16.76 -8.30 3.37
N THR A 20 16.64 -7.15 2.70
CA THR A 20 16.91 -5.83 3.27
C THR A 20 15.61 -5.09 3.61
N ARG A 21 15.58 -4.44 4.78
CA ARG A 21 14.47 -3.58 5.20
C ARG A 21 14.66 -2.19 4.60
N GLN A 22 13.67 -1.73 3.86
CA GLN A 22 13.59 -0.38 3.33
C GLN A 22 12.47 0.37 4.03
N GLU A 23 12.77 1.59 4.47
CA GLU A 23 11.83 2.46 5.16
C GLU A 23 11.71 3.76 4.37
N LYS A 24 10.47 4.24 4.22
CA LYS A 24 10.18 5.55 3.62
C LYS A 24 9.12 6.25 4.48
N PRO A 25 9.34 7.50 4.92
CA PRO A 25 8.32 8.26 5.64
C PRO A 25 7.04 8.40 4.82
N LEU A 26 5.88 8.41 5.48
CA LEU A 26 4.59 8.51 4.80
C LEU A 26 4.48 9.82 4.00
N GLU A 27 5.10 10.89 4.50
CA GLU A 27 5.08 12.22 3.88
C GLU A 27 5.82 12.26 2.53
N GLU A 28 6.71 11.30 2.26
CA GLU A 28 7.46 11.20 1.00
C GLU A 28 6.72 10.39 -0.08
N TYR A 29 5.57 9.79 0.25
CA TYR A 29 4.75 9.11 -0.73
C TYR A 29 3.81 10.08 -1.43
N THR A 30 3.81 10.04 -2.76
CA THR A 30 2.78 10.67 -3.56
C THR A 30 1.45 9.93 -3.41
N PRO A 31 0.30 10.62 -3.57
CA PRO A 31 -1.00 9.97 -3.57
C PRO A 31 -1.12 8.83 -4.60
N GLN A 32 -0.42 8.96 -5.73
CA GLN A 32 -0.39 7.95 -6.80
C GLN A 32 0.36 6.69 -6.36
N GLU A 33 1.52 6.82 -5.71
CA GLU A 33 2.24 5.67 -5.12
C GLU A 33 1.39 4.97 -4.06
N LEU A 34 0.73 5.72 -3.17
CA LEU A 34 -0.14 5.14 -2.15
C LEU A 34 -1.30 4.35 -2.76
N LYS A 35 -1.92 4.88 -3.83
CA LYS A 35 -2.98 4.18 -4.55
C LYS A 35 -2.48 2.88 -5.17
N GLN A 36 -1.31 2.89 -5.82
CA GLN A 36 -0.71 1.69 -6.40
C GLN A 36 -0.39 0.63 -5.33
N ILE A 37 0.12 1.05 -4.16
CA ILE A 37 0.39 0.16 -3.04
C ILE A 37 -0.90 -0.48 -2.53
N ALA A 38 -1.96 0.31 -2.35
CA ALA A 38 -3.26 -0.18 -1.93
C ALA A 38 -3.85 -1.18 -2.94
N ASP A 39 -3.84 -0.85 -4.23
CA ASP A 39 -4.33 -1.73 -5.29
C ASP A 39 -3.59 -3.07 -5.30
N ARG A 40 -2.26 -3.05 -5.18
CA ARG A 40 -1.46 -4.27 -5.11
C ARG A 40 -1.79 -5.09 -3.87
N LYS A 41 -1.86 -4.48 -2.69
CA LYS A 41 -2.15 -5.18 -1.42
C LYS A 41 -3.55 -5.77 -1.40
N ASN A 42 -4.53 -5.08 -1.99
CA ASN A 42 -5.88 -5.61 -2.16
C ASN A 42 -5.88 -6.86 -3.05
N ARG A 43 -5.14 -6.86 -4.17
CA ARG A 43 -5.02 -8.05 -5.03
C ARG A 43 -4.34 -9.21 -4.31
N GLU A 44 -3.23 -8.95 -3.59
CA GLU A 44 -2.54 -9.97 -2.79
C GLU A 44 -3.48 -10.58 -1.74
N ALA A 45 -4.27 -9.74 -1.05
CA ALA A 45 -5.25 -10.20 -0.05
C ALA A 45 -6.37 -11.02 -0.68
N LEU A 46 -6.91 -10.59 -1.82
CA LEU A 46 -7.92 -11.34 -2.56
C LEU A 46 -7.39 -12.70 -3.03
N GLN A 47 -6.19 -12.74 -3.59
CA GLN A 47 -5.52 -13.98 -4.00
C GLN A 47 -5.29 -14.92 -2.81
N ALA A 48 -4.80 -14.40 -1.68
CA ALA A 48 -4.60 -15.19 -0.46
C ALA A 48 -5.92 -15.75 0.11
N ALA A 49 -7.03 -15.03 -0.08
CA ALA A 49 -8.37 -15.48 0.26
C ALA A 49 -8.99 -16.44 -0.78
N GLY A 50 -8.26 -16.80 -1.84
CA GLY A 50 -8.71 -17.73 -2.88
C GLY A 50 -9.56 -17.09 -3.98
N TYR A 51 -9.69 -15.76 -4.01
CA TYR A 51 -10.32 -15.06 -5.12
C TYR A 51 -9.33 -14.89 -6.26
N THR A 52 -9.59 -15.59 -7.37
CA THR A 52 -8.91 -15.34 -8.64
C THR A 52 -9.53 -14.11 -9.29
N ALA A 53 -8.69 -13.18 -9.77
CA ALA A 53 -9.18 -12.10 -10.61
C ALA A 53 -9.91 -12.71 -11.82
N ALA A 54 -11.17 -12.34 -12.02
CA ALA A 54 -11.85 -12.69 -13.25
C ALA A 54 -11.01 -12.16 -14.42
N GLU A 55 -10.75 -12.99 -15.43
CA GLU A 55 -10.25 -12.47 -16.69
C GLU A 55 -11.15 -11.31 -17.12
N PRO A 56 -10.61 -10.20 -17.66
CA PRO A 56 -11.44 -9.14 -18.17
C PRO A 56 -12.35 -9.79 -19.20
N GLN A 57 -13.62 -9.99 -18.82
CA GLN A 57 -14.66 -10.31 -19.78
C GLN A 57 -14.57 -9.15 -20.75
N GLN A 58 -14.13 -9.44 -21.97
CA GLN A 58 -14.40 -8.56 -23.09
C GLN A 58 -15.91 -8.45 -23.09
N ILE A 59 -16.44 -7.40 -22.45
CA ILE A 59 -17.79 -6.95 -22.68
C ILE A 59 -17.72 -6.48 -24.12
N ALA A 60 -17.85 -7.42 -25.05
CA ALA A 60 -18.14 -7.11 -26.43
C ALA A 60 -19.37 -6.23 -26.34
N ALA A 61 -19.18 -4.95 -26.65
CA ALA A 61 -20.23 -3.97 -26.71
C ALA A 61 -21.31 -4.56 -27.62
N ALA A 62 -22.38 -5.06 -27.03
CA ALA A 62 -23.60 -5.34 -27.75
C ALA A 62 -24.21 -3.96 -28.04
N MET A 63 -24.03 -3.55 -29.29
CA MET A 63 -24.77 -2.48 -29.96
C MET A 63 -26.26 -2.62 -29.76
#